data_AF-A0A8S2YI20-F1
#
_entry.id   AF-A0A8S2YI20-F1
#
_cell.length_a   1.000
_cell.length_b   1.000
_cell.length_c   1.000
_cell.angle_alpha   90.00
_cell.angle_beta   90.00
_cell.angle_gamma   90.00
#
_symmetry.space_group_name_H-M   'P 1'
#
loop_
_entity.id
_entity.type
_entity.pdbx_description
1 polymer ?
#
loop_
_entity_poly.entity_id
_entity_poly.type
_entity_poly.pdbx_seq_one_letter_code
_entity_poly.pdbx_strand_id
1 'polypeptide(L)' 'MKCPAKVRQAVATQDGQALVVGYEDGAVQMFLIADPFEPENVEHLKQWRQQQLEAMAVDPAQQETIDQYIEPSV' A
#
# COMPACT_ATOMS: atom_id res chain seq x y z
N MET A 1 -7.76 -24.85 1.04
CA MET A 1 -7.52 -23.45 0.62
C MET A 1 -6.02 -23.27 0.44
N LYS A 2 -5.54 -22.90 -0.76
CA LYS A 2 -4.14 -22.47 -0.93
C LYS A 2 -3.99 -21.10 -0.29
N CYS A 3 -2.99 -20.91 0.57
CA CYS A 3 -2.62 -19.58 1.03
C CYS A 3 -2.24 -18.72 -0.19
N PRO A 4 -2.71 -17.47 -0.30
CA PRO A 4 -2.30 -16.61 -1.40
C PRO A 4 -0.79 -16.37 -1.33
N ALA A 5 -0.11 -16.44 -2.48
CA ALA A 5 1.33 -16.24 -2.56
C ALA A 5 1.71 -14.81 -2.14
N LYS A 6 2.91 -14.64 -1.57
CA LYS A 6 3.41 -13.32 -1.17
C LYS A 6 3.63 -12.45 -2.41
N VAL A 7 3.21 -11.18 -2.33
CA VAL A 7 3.50 -10.17 -3.34
C VAL A 7 4.96 -9.78 -3.23
N ARG A 8 5.70 -9.88 -4.34
CA ARG A 8 7.09 -9.44 -4.44
C ARG A 8 7.19 -8.03 -5.00
N GLN A 9 6.37 -7.70 -5.98
CA GLN A 9 6.40 -6.39 -6.66
C GLN A 9 5.02 -6.01 -7.20
N ALA A 10 4.74 -4.71 -7.22
CA ALA A 10 3.57 -4.15 -7.87
C ALA A 10 3.96 -2.91 -8.68
N VAL A 11 3.42 -2.76 -9.90
CA VAL A 11 3.68 -1.65 -10.81
C VAL A 11 2.38 -1.21 -11.46
N ALA A 12 2.08 0.09 -11.39
CA ALA A 12 0.96 0.68 -12.13
C ALA A 12 1.37 0.95 -13.58
N THR A 13 0.46 0.73 -14.53
CA THR A 13 0.67 1.15 -15.91
C THR A 13 0.74 2.68 -15.98
N GLN A 14 1.50 3.20 -16.96
CA GLN A 14 1.72 4.65 -17.07
C GLN A 14 0.43 5.44 -17.31
N ASP A 15 -0.58 4.82 -17.92
CA ASP A 15 -1.91 5.37 -18.13
C ASP A 15 -2.82 5.27 -16.88
N GLY A 16 -2.36 4.63 -15.81
CA GLY A 16 -3.09 4.45 -14.56
C GLY A 16 -4.28 3.50 -14.63
N GLN A 17 -4.46 2.78 -15.74
CA GLN A 17 -5.64 1.93 -15.95
C GLN A 17 -5.47 0.53 -15.33
N ALA A 18 -4.24 0.10 -15.07
CA ALA A 18 -3.98 -1.21 -14.53
C ALA A 18 -2.86 -1.23 -13.48
N LEU A 19 -2.96 -2.23 -12.59
CA LEU A 19 -1.94 -2.61 -11.63
C LEU A 19 -1.47 -4.02 -11.96
N VAL A 20 -0.18 -4.19 -12.21
CA VAL A 20 0.44 -5.50 -12.39
C VAL A 20 1.12 -5.90 -11.08
N VAL A 21 0.78 -7.08 -10.57
CA VAL A 21 1.30 -7.65 -9.33
C VAL A 21 2.04 -8.95 -9.64
N GLY A 22 3.31 -9.01 -9.25
CA GLY A 22 4.14 -10.20 -9.32
C GLY A 22 4.29 -10.86 -7.95
N TYR A 23 4.09 -12.18 -7.90
CA TYR A 23 4.15 -13.00 -6.70
C TYR A 23 5.47 -13.76 -6.60
N GLU A 24 5.84 -14.19 -5.38
CA GLU A 24 7.08 -14.98 -5.14
C GLU A 24 7.06 -16.36 -5.81
N ASP A 25 5.86 -16.92 -6.07
CA ASP A 25 5.69 -18.19 -6.77
C ASP A 25 5.81 -18.05 -8.30
N GLY A 26 6.10 -16.84 -8.80
CA GLY A 26 6.22 -16.53 -10.21
C GLY A 26 4.89 -16.22 -10.90
N ALA A 27 3.76 -16.28 -10.20
CA ALA A 27 2.49 -15.84 -10.76
C ALA A 27 2.52 -14.32 -11.00
N VAL A 28 1.76 -13.88 -12.01
CA VAL A 28 1.53 -12.47 -12.30
C VAL A 28 0.03 -12.26 -12.49
N GLN A 29 -0.53 -11.24 -11.84
CA GLN A 29 -1.92 -10.83 -12.01
C GLN A 29 -1.99 -9.36 -12.41
N MET A 30 -2.93 -9.04 -13.28
CA MET A 30 -3.24 -7.68 -13.68
C MET A 30 -4.65 -7.33 -13.18
N PHE A 31 -4.74 -6.21 -12.48
CA PHE A 31 -6.00 -5.64 -12.01
C PHE A 31 -6.29 -4.37 -12.81
N LEU A 32 -7.52 -4.19 -13.26
CA LEU A 32 -7.96 -2.92 -13.83
C LEU A 32 -8.32 -1.97 -12.68
N ILE A 33 -7.70 -0.79 -12.63
CA ILE A 33 -7.83 0.19 -11.54
C ILE A 33 -9.11 1.02 -11.69
N ALA A 34 -9.52 1.29 -12.92
CA ALA A 34 -10.77 1.95 -13.23
C ALA A 34 -11.61 1.01 -14.07
N ASP A 35 -12.71 0.52 -13.50
CA ASP A 35 -13.89 0.37 -14.34
C ASP A 35 -14.43 1.80 -14.55
N PRO A 36 -14.35 2.38 -15.76
CA PRO A 36 -14.91 3.71 -16.00
C PRO A 36 -16.43 3.76 -15.75
N PHE A 37 -17.10 2.62 -15.56
CA PHE A 37 -18.52 2.52 -15.27
C PHE A 37 -18.86 2.44 -13.77
N GLU A 38 -17.88 2.25 -12.86
CA GLU A 38 -18.15 2.19 -11.40
C GLU A 38 -17.14 3.02 -10.55
N PRO A 39 -17.18 4.37 -10.64
CA PRO A 39 -16.32 5.27 -9.88
C PRO A 39 -16.53 5.23 -8.35
N GLU A 40 -17.63 4.63 -7.87
CA GLU A 40 -18.00 4.54 -6.46
C GLU A 40 -16.96 3.78 -5.61
N ASN A 41 -16.23 2.85 -6.25
CA ASN A 41 -15.17 2.08 -5.60
C ASN A 41 -13.96 2.95 -5.21
N VAL A 42 -13.68 4.05 -5.94
CA VAL A 42 -12.50 4.89 -5.66
C VAL A 42 -12.67 5.67 -4.36
N GLU A 43 -13.86 6.22 -4.11
CA GLU A 43 -14.11 7.00 -2.90
C GLU A 43 -14.16 6.09 -1.66
N HIS A 44 -14.73 4.90 -1.80
CA HIS A 44 -14.68 3.87 -0.76
C HIS A 44 -13.23 3.47 -0.43
N LEU A 45 -12.39 3.27 -1.45
CA LEU A 45 -10.98 2.91 -1.26
C LEU A 45 -10.17 4.04 -0.59
N LYS A 46 -10.47 5.30 -0.88
CA LYS A 46 -9.85 6.45 -0.17
C LYS A 46 -10.24 6.47 1.29
N GLN A 47 -11.53 6.29 1.61
CA GLN A 47 -12.02 6.24 2.99
C GLN A 47 -11.37 5.08 3.75
N TRP A 48 -11.31 3.90 3.13
CA TRP A 48 -10.64 2.73 3.70
C TRP A 48 -9.16 2.99 3.97
N ARG A 49 -8.42 3.59 3.02
CA ARG A 49 -7.00 3.95 3.22
C ARG A 49 -6.81 4.93 4.37
N GLN A 50 -7.67 5.94 4.49
CA GLN A 50 -7.60 6.94 5.56
C GLN A 50 -7.77 6.28 6.94
N GLN A 51 -8.73 5.36 7.07
CA GLN A 51 -8.92 4.57 8.29
C GLN A 51 -7.70 3.71 8.63
N GLN A 52 -7.03 3.13 7.63
CA GLN A 52 -5.81 2.35 7.86
C GLN A 52 -4.63 3.23 8.30
N LEU A 53 -4.46 4.42 7.72
CA LEU A 53 -3.39 5.35 8.13
C LEU A 53 -3.60 5.85 9.56
N GLU A 54 -4.84 6.16 9.94
CA GLU A 54 -5.20 6.53 11.31
C GLU A 54 -4.96 5.38 12.30
N ALA A 55 -5.29 4.15 11.92
CA ALA A 55 -5.01 2.97 12.73
C ALA A 55 -3.49 2.71 12.88
N MET A 56 -2.69 2.99 11.85
CA MET A 56 -1.22 2.86 11.89
C MET A 56 -0.53 4.00 12.65
N ALA A 57 -1.17 5.17 12.79
CA ALA A 57 -0.64 6.29 13.58
C ALA A 57 -0.70 6.05 15.09
N VAL A 58 -1.38 4.98 15.54
CA VAL A 58 -1.47 4.59 16.95
C VAL A 58 -0.47 3.46 17.23
N ASP A 59 0.83 3.74 17.10
CA ASP A 59 1.85 2.99 17.84
C ASP A 59 2.65 3.96 18.73
N PRO A 60 2.22 4.16 19.99
CA PRO A 60 2.92 5.04 20.93
C PRO A 60 4.33 4.53 21.29
N ALA A 61 4.75 3.32 20.88
CA ALA A 61 6.08 2.79 21.17
C ALA A 61 7.17 3.23 20.17
N GLN A 62 6.83 3.82 19.02
CA GLN A 62 7.83 4.28 18.04
C GLN A 62 8.27 5.75 18.18
N GLN A 63 7.65 6.51 19.09
CA GLN A 63 7.91 7.95 19.24
C GLN A 63 9.24 8.26 19.95
N GLU A 64 9.81 7.35 20.74
CA GLU A 64 10.97 7.66 21.59
C GLU A 64 12.36 7.41 20.97
N THR A 65 12.48 6.92 19.72
CA THR A 65 13.81 6.59 19.13
C THR A 65 14.38 7.67 18.20
N ILE A 66 13.65 8.76 17.90
CA ILE A 66 14.11 9.78 16.93
C ILE A 66 14.85 10.96 17.60
N ASP A 67 14.72 11.15 18.92
CA ASP A 67 15.38 12.27 19.63
C ASP A 67 16.81 11.96 20.12
N GLN A 68 17.30 10.72 19.97
CA GLN A 68 18.63 10.32 20.44
C GLN A 68 19.75 10.36 19.39
N TYR A 69 19.46 10.81 18.16
CA TYR A 69 20.45 10.81 17.06
C TYR A 69 20.73 12.18 16.43
N ILE A 70 20.59 13.26 17.22
CA ILE A 70 21.19 14.56 16.89
C ILE A 70 22.02 15.02 18.09
N GLU A 71 23.20 14.43 18.27
CA GLU A 71 24.26 15.15 18.99
C GLU A 71 24.83 16.22 18.05
N PRO A 72 24.83 17.50 18.43
CA PRO A 72 25.61 18.50 17.71
C PRO A 72 27.09 18.26 18.04
N SER A 73 27.80 17.58 17.14
CA SER A 73 29.25 17.60 17.14
C SER A 73 29.75 18.95 16.61
N VAL A 74 30.27 19.74 17.55
CA VAL A 74 31.21 20.87 17.43
C VAL A 74 30.67 22.19 16.86
#